data_AF-A0A1X0SDV4-F1
#
_entry.id   AF-A0A1X0SDV4-F1
#
_cell.length_a   1.000
_cell.length_b   1.000
_cell.length_c   1.000
_cell.angle_alpha   90.00
_cell.angle_beta   90.00
_cell.angle_gamma   90.00
#
_symmetry.space_group_name_H-M   'P 1'
#
loop_
_entity.id
_entity.type
_entity.pdbx_description
1 polymer ?
#
loop_
_entity_poly.entity_id
_entity_poly.type
_entity_poly.pdbx_seq_one_letter_code
_entity_poly.pdbx_strand_id
1 'polypeptide(L)' 'ISESGLQKHMKEKIRLFLKSSSVHTMDRDATRNIEFRYKIITEWKAAGVDFQNNCVFIDEAGFNSHQIKSRA' A
#
# COMPACT_ATOMS: atom_id res chain seq x y z
N ILE A 1 33.97 5.05 -8.40
CA ILE A 1 33.18 3.85 -8.03
C ILE A 1 31.92 3.88 -8.89
N SER A 2 31.58 2.79 -9.59
CA SER A 2 30.34 2.74 -10.37
C SER A 2 29.13 2.62 -9.46
N GLU A 3 27.97 3.10 -9.92
CA GLU A 3 26.69 2.96 -9.20
C GLU A 3 26.38 1.51 -8.85
N SER A 4 26.62 0.58 -9.79
CA SER A 4 26.49 -0.86 -9.59
C SER A 4 27.44 -1.41 -8.52
N GLY A 5 28.68 -0.90 -8.46
CA GLY A 5 29.67 -1.29 -7.47
C GLY A 5 29.29 -0.82 -6.07
N LEU A 6 28.77 0.40 -5.95
CA LEU A 6 28.26 0.94 -4.69
C LEU A 6 27.06 0.15 -4.18
N GLN A 7 26.08 -0.14 -5.05
CA GLN A 7 24.88 -0.89 -4.69
C GLN A 7 25.22 -2.31 -4.22
N LYS A 8 26.16 -2.99 -4.91
CA LYS A 8 26.65 -4.32 -4.50
C LYS A 8 27.32 -4.27 -3.12
N HIS A 9 28.16 -3.26 -2.88
CA HIS A 9 28.81 -3.09 -1.58
C HIS A 9 27.81 -2.84 -0.45
N MET A 10 26.82 -1.97 -0.67
CA MET A 10 25.76 -1.71 0.31
C MET A 10 24.96 -2.97 0.65
N LYS A 11 24.63 -3.79 -0.35
CA LYS A 11 23.86 -5.03 -0.17
C LYS A 11 24.68 -6.12 0.53
N GLU A 12 25.89 -6.39 0.07
CA GLU A 12 26.67 -7.57 0.48
C GLU A 12 27.52 -7.33 1.73
N LYS A 13 28.06 -6.13 1.91
CA LYS A 13 28.93 -5.80 3.04
C LYS A 13 28.18 -5.09 4.17
N ILE A 14 27.35 -4.11 3.82
CA ILE A 14 26.65 -3.29 4.80
C ILE A 14 25.28 -3.89 5.18
N ARG A 15 24.76 -4.84 4.38
CA ARG A 15 23.43 -5.47 4.55
C ARG A 15 22.28 -4.45 4.56
N LEU A 16 22.47 -3.31 3.89
CA LEU A 16 21.43 -2.30 3.70
C LEU A 16 20.68 -2.58 2.39
N PHE A 17 19.36 -2.65 2.50
CA PHE A 17 18.45 -2.76 1.37
C PHE A 17 17.68 -1.45 1.24
N LEU A 18 17.74 -0.83 0.07
CA LEU A 18 16.88 0.31 -0.24
C LEU A 18 15.50 -0.24 -0.60
N LYS A 19 14.51 -0.02 0.27
CA LYS A 19 13.12 -0.38 -0.02
C LYS A 19 12.62 0.55 -1.12
N SER A 20 12.40 0.00 -2.32
CA SER A 20 11.68 0.68 -3.39
C SER A 20 10.25 0.94 -2.92
N SER A 21 9.90 2.20 -2.68
CA SER A 21 8.52 2.61 -2.48
C SER A 21 7.87 2.79 -3.84
N SER A 22 7.51 1.69 -4.51
CA SER A 22 6.61 1.79 -5.65
C SER A 22 5.22 2.15 -5.12
N VAL A 23 4.70 3.32 -5.52
CA VAL A 23 3.33 3.70 -5.21
C VAL A 23 2.41 2.65 -5.86
N HIS A 24 1.70 1.87 -5.06
CA HIS A 24 0.78 0.82 -5.52
C HIS A 24 -0.54 1.42 -6.07
N THR A 25 -0.47 2.51 -6.83
CA THR A 25 -1.62 3.12 -7.51
C THR A 25 -2.04 2.32 -8.73
N MET A 26 -1.08 1.73 -9.46
CA MET A 26 -1.36 1.11 -10.76
C MET A 26 -2.36 -0.05 -10.71
N ASP A 27 -2.42 -0.81 -9.62
CA ASP A 27 -3.32 -1.96 -9.55
C ASP A 27 -4.74 -1.55 -9.10
N ARG A 28 -4.88 -0.54 -8.22
CA ARG A 28 -6.20 -0.10 -7.74
C ARG A 28 -7.09 0.45 -8.85
N ASP A 29 -6.48 1.15 -9.80
CA ASP A 29 -7.17 1.82 -10.91
C ASP A 29 -7.24 0.96 -12.18
N ALA A 30 -6.74 -0.28 -12.13
CA ALA A 30 -6.94 -1.23 -13.21
C ALA A 30 -8.44 -1.51 -13.40
N THR A 31 -8.93 -1.51 -14.65
CA THR A 31 -10.34 -1.73 -15.00
C THR A 31 -10.92 -2.97 -14.31
N ARG A 32 -10.16 -4.07 -14.32
CA ARG A 32 -10.52 -5.31 -13.63
C ARG A 32 -10.84 -5.11 -12.15
N ASN A 33 -10.04 -4.33 -11.44
CA ASN A 33 -10.19 -4.13 -10.00
C ASN A 33 -11.30 -3.10 -9.69
N ILE A 34 -11.61 -2.19 -10.62
CA ILE A 34 -12.79 -1.32 -10.53
C ILE A 34 -14.06 -2.16 -10.69
N GLU A 35 -14.15 -3.00 -11.73
CA GLU A 35 -15.30 -3.88 -11.98
C GLU A 35 -15.54 -4.86 -10.83
N PHE A 36 -14.46 -5.45 -10.30
CA PHE A 36 -14.54 -6.37 -9.17
C PHE A 36 -15.12 -5.69 -7.92
N ARG A 37 -14.65 -4.46 -7.59
CA ARG A 37 -15.20 -3.67 -6.48
C ARG A 37 -16.66 -3.33 -6.69
N TYR A 38 -17.03 -2.91 -7.91
CA TYR A 38 -18.42 -2.59 -8.24
C TYR A 38 -19.35 -3.79 -8.00
N LYS A 39 -18.94 -4.99 -8.44
CA LYS A 39 -19.70 -6.22 -8.25
C LYS A 39 -19.93 -6.54 -6.77
N ILE A 40 -18.88 -6.54 -5.96
CA ILE A 40 -18.97 -6.83 -4.51
C ILE A 40 -19.89 -5.83 -3.81
N ILE A 41 -19.72 -4.53 -4.07
CA ILE A 41 -20.55 -3.50 -3.43
C ILE A 41 -22.02 -3.64 -3.82
N THR A 42 -22.30 -4.04 -5.07
CA THR A 42 -23.67 -4.28 -5.54
C THR A 42 -24.30 -5.47 -4.81
N GLU A 43 -23.57 -6.58 -4.67
CA GLU A 43 -24.03 -7.76 -3.93
C GLU A 43 -24.29 -7.44 -2.45
N TRP A 44 -23.41 -6.67 -1.80
CA TRP A 44 -23.57 -6.27 -0.40
C TRP A 44 -24.76 -5.34 -0.18
N LYS A 45 -25.01 -4.40 -1.10
CA LYS A 45 -26.22 -3.57 -1.08
C LYS A 45 -27.49 -4.41 -1.23
N ALA A 46 -27.49 -5.39 -2.15
CA ALA A 46 -28.62 -6.29 -2.33
C ALA A 46 -28.87 -7.18 -1.09
N ALA A 47 -27.82 -7.52 -0.34
CA ALA A 47 -27.91 -8.23 0.93
C ALA A 47 -28.35 -7.34 2.12
N GLY A 48 -28.59 -6.04 1.91
CA GLY A 48 -29.03 -5.11 2.95
C GLY A 48 -27.92 -4.65 3.88
N VAL A 49 -26.65 -4.78 3.49
CA VAL A 49 -25.52 -4.27 4.27
C VAL A 49 -25.50 -2.75 4.21
N ASP A 50 -25.73 -2.12 5.38
CA ASP A 50 -25.63 -0.68 5.55
C ASP A 50 -24.27 -0.30 6.14
N PHE A 51 -23.40 0.25 5.29
CA PHE A 51 -22.05 0.68 5.69
C PHE A 51 -22.02 1.86 6.65
N GLN A 52 -23.08 2.66 6.72
CA GLN A 52 -23.11 3.84 7.59
C GLN A 52 -23.56 3.49 9.00
N ASN A 53 -24.53 2.58 9.12
CA ASN A 53 -25.16 2.30 10.40
C ASN A 53 -24.72 0.98 11.05
N ASN A 54 -24.30 -0.02 10.26
CA ASN A 54 -24.10 -1.39 10.76
C ASN A 54 -22.69 -1.95 10.51
N CYS A 55 -21.71 -1.10 10.16
CA CYS A 55 -20.37 -1.55 9.80
C CYS A 55 -19.28 -0.92 10.67
N VAL A 56 -18.36 -1.76 11.17
CA VAL A 56 -17.14 -1.33 11.85
C VAL A 56 -15.97 -1.70 10.96
N PHE A 57 -15.19 -0.69 10.55
CA PHE A 57 -14.00 -0.88 9.73
C PHE A 57 -12.78 -1.01 10.63
N ILE A 58 -12.02 -2.08 10.44
CA ILE A 58 -10.77 -2.35 11.14
C ILE A 58 -9.67 -2.42 10.08
N ASP A 59 -8.65 -1.60 10.24
CA ASP A 59 -7.46 -1.59 9.38
C ASP A 59 -6.20 -1.46 10.24
N GLU A 60 -5.11 -2.08 9.79
CA GLU A 60 -3.83 -2.00 10.47
C GLU A 60 -3.05 -0.77 9.99
N ALA A 61 -2.90 0.21 10.86
CA ALA A 61 -2.02 1.33 10.61
C ALA A 61 -0.56 0.91 10.87
N GLY A 62 0.24 0.84 9.81
CA GLY A 62 1.69 0.68 9.91
C GLY A 62 2.36 1.96 10.40
N PHE A 63 2.48 2.14 11.71
CA PHE A 63 3.23 3.26 12.29
C PHE A 63 4.74 2.99 12.22
N ASN A 64 5.46 3.76 11.40
CA ASN A 64 6.92 3.71 11.37
C ASN A 64 7.48 4.68 12.43
N SER A 65 8.13 4.14 13.46
CA SER A 65 8.78 4.88 14.55
C SER A 65 9.90 5.83 14.09
N HIS A 66 10.40 5.68 12.86
CA HIS A 66 11.41 6.56 12.26
C HIS A 66 10.84 7.66 11.35
N GLN A 67 9.51 7.83 11.26
CA GLN A 67 8.92 8.97 10.55
C GLN A 67 9.12 10.27 11.37
N ILE A 68 10.21 10.96 11.09
CA ILE A 68 10.43 12.33 11.59
C ILE A 68 9.54 13.27 10.76
N LYS A 69 8.69 14.08 11.42
CA LYS A 69 7.99 15.20 10.77
C LYS A 69 9.04 16.09 10.09
N SER A 70 9.03 16.17 8.75
CA SER A 70 9.75 17.25 8.08
C SER A 70 9.14 18.57 8.55
N ARG A 71 9.95 19.45 9.13
CA ARG A 71 9.52 20.82 9.41
C ARG A 71 9.25 21.51 8.07
N ALA A 72 8.03 22.03 7.93
CA ALA A 72 7.65 22.91 6.83
C ALA A 72 8.34 24.27 6.98
#